data_AF-A0A3D1R7F6-F1
#
_entry.id   AF-A0A3D1R7F6-F1
#
_cell.length_a   1.000
_cell.length_b   1.000
_cell.length_c   1.000
_cell.angle_alpha   90.00
_cell.angle_beta   90.00
_cell.angle_gamma   90.00
#
_symmetry.space_group_name_H-M   'P 1'
#
loop_
_entity.id
_entity.type
_entity.pdbx_description
1 polymer ?
#
loop_
_entity_poly.entity_id
_entity_poly.type
_entity_poly.pdbx_seq_one_letter_code
_entity_poly.pdbx_strand_id
1 'polypeptide(L)'
;MEKAERERLATKGEREPTAGVVEQAGKSIETGTTYKTKLLSHGFTEAKFAELVALLASITSLLGSRQGLWGTATGATRSEASLFQALKDHFFRLNLVAPIVIRELKPKGIESNCFSVDKRVRSSTKKLLDHADRTREFVVALDEPLKAYFDGQSALAEHDRLRTALFEANSTQEDAREVSPEKTTDLNVAKGRVLELIDDMNRIGRLAFMDNAEIAGRFNKDILLRARRAHRKAGSSKTSNETGEPVEPQ
;
A
#
# COMPACT_ATOMS: atom_id res chain seq x y z
N MET A 1 -25.37 7.40 8.14
CA MET A 1 -24.46 8.46 8.61
C MET A 1 -24.51 9.57 7.60
N GLU A 2 -24.78 10.79 8.02
CA GLU A 2 -24.88 11.94 7.13
C GLU A 2 -23.51 12.23 6.50
N LYS A 3 -23.45 12.63 5.22
CA LYS A 3 -22.17 12.80 4.49
C LYS A 3 -21.20 13.73 5.23
N ALA A 4 -21.72 14.81 5.82
CA ALA A 4 -20.95 15.77 6.61
C ALA A 4 -20.35 15.17 7.89
N GLU A 5 -21.06 14.25 8.55
CA GLU A 5 -20.58 13.57 9.75
C GLU A 5 -19.40 12.64 9.42
N ARG A 6 -19.50 11.90 8.30
CA ARG A 6 -18.42 11.03 7.83
C ARG A 6 -17.15 11.82 7.53
N GLU A 7 -17.28 12.95 6.87
CA GLU A 7 -16.14 13.83 6.54
C GLU A 7 -15.48 14.41 7.79
N ARG A 8 -16.27 14.92 8.74
CA ARG A 8 -15.77 15.42 10.04
C ARG A 8 -14.97 14.36 10.81
N LEU A 9 -15.48 13.12 10.84
CA LEU A 9 -14.81 12.00 11.50
C LEU A 9 -13.52 11.63 10.77
N ALA A 10 -13.54 11.60 9.43
CA ALA A 10 -12.35 11.34 8.63
C ALA A 10 -11.25 12.39 8.92
N THR A 11 -11.57 13.68 8.89
CA THR A 11 -10.61 14.75 9.21
C THR A 11 -10.08 14.65 10.64
N LYS A 12 -10.92 14.28 11.61
CA LYS A 12 -10.50 14.08 13.00
C LYS A 12 -9.51 12.92 13.13
N GLY A 13 -9.79 11.80 12.46
CA GLY A 13 -8.92 10.62 12.50
C GLY A 13 -7.62 10.81 11.72
N GLU A 14 -7.64 11.53 10.60
CA GLU A 14 -6.47 11.81 9.77
C GLU A 14 -5.33 12.49 10.55
N ARG A 15 -5.69 13.42 11.45
CA ARG A 15 -4.73 14.23 12.24
C ARG A 15 -3.96 13.45 13.30
N GLU A 16 -4.35 12.23 13.61
CA GLU A 16 -3.74 11.42 14.67
C GLU A 16 -2.90 10.27 14.11
N PRO A 17 -1.69 10.00 14.65
CA PRO A 17 -0.93 8.82 14.30
C PRO A 17 -1.67 7.54 14.67
N THR A 18 -1.84 6.60 13.73
CA THR A 18 -2.68 5.40 13.94
C THR A 18 -2.18 4.53 15.09
N ALA A 19 -0.87 4.35 15.26
CA ALA A 19 -0.30 3.60 16.38
C ALA A 19 -0.68 4.22 17.74
N GLY A 20 -0.64 5.56 17.85
CA GLY A 20 -1.05 6.27 19.05
C GLY A 20 -2.55 6.14 19.34
N VAL A 21 -3.39 6.07 18.30
CA VAL A 21 -4.84 5.83 18.45
C VAL A 21 -5.11 4.43 19.00
N VAL A 22 -4.44 3.40 18.47
CA VAL A 22 -4.58 2.01 18.94
C VAL A 22 -4.14 1.88 20.40
N GLU A 23 -2.97 2.42 20.74
CA GLU A 23 -2.42 2.36 22.10
C GLU A 23 -3.32 3.10 23.10
N GLN A 24 -3.75 4.32 22.77
CA GLN A 24 -4.67 5.09 23.62
C GLN A 24 -6.03 4.40 23.76
N ALA A 25 -6.58 3.83 22.69
CA ALA A 25 -7.84 3.10 22.73
C ALA A 25 -7.75 1.87 23.64
N GLY A 26 -6.67 1.08 23.53
CA GLY A 26 -6.40 -0.05 24.42
C GLY A 26 -6.34 0.37 25.88
N LYS A 27 -5.59 1.45 26.19
CA LYS A 27 -5.51 1.97 27.56
C LYS A 27 -6.84 2.51 28.08
N SER A 28 -7.62 3.12 27.20
CA SER A 28 -8.95 3.66 27.50
C SER A 28 -9.93 2.54 27.82
N ILE A 29 -9.91 1.43 27.07
CA ILE A 29 -10.74 0.24 27.34
C ILE A 29 -10.36 -0.40 28.68
N GLU A 30 -9.06 -0.55 28.96
CA GLU A 30 -8.57 -1.08 30.24
C GLU A 30 -9.09 -0.22 31.41
N THR A 31 -8.87 1.09 31.35
CA THR A 31 -9.30 2.05 32.38
C THR A 31 -10.82 2.07 32.53
N GLY A 32 -11.54 2.07 31.41
CA GLY A 32 -12.99 2.04 31.40
C GLY A 32 -13.55 0.75 32.01
N THR A 33 -12.91 -0.39 31.76
CA THR A 33 -13.31 -1.68 32.34
C THR A 33 -13.09 -1.68 33.86
N THR A 34 -11.97 -1.14 34.34
CA THR A 34 -11.68 -1.02 35.78
C THR A 34 -12.73 -0.19 36.51
N TYR A 35 -13.23 0.89 35.91
CA TYR A 35 -14.19 1.82 36.53
C TYR A 35 -15.61 1.71 35.95
N LYS A 36 -15.93 0.58 35.31
CA LYS A 36 -17.15 0.40 34.49
C LYS A 36 -18.43 0.78 35.23
N THR A 37 -18.63 0.28 36.44
CA THR A 37 -19.85 0.53 37.22
C THR A 37 -20.14 2.02 37.42
N LYS A 38 -19.09 2.80 37.74
CA LYS A 38 -19.22 4.24 37.98
C LYS A 38 -19.42 5.00 36.66
N LEU A 39 -18.77 4.58 35.58
CA LEU A 39 -18.96 5.18 34.25
C LEU A 39 -20.37 4.95 33.71
N LEU A 40 -20.94 3.75 33.91
CA LEU A 40 -22.31 3.44 33.52
C LEU A 40 -23.32 4.31 34.26
N SER A 41 -23.14 4.51 35.57
CA SER A 41 -24.03 5.38 36.36
C SER A 41 -23.95 6.86 35.99
N HIS A 42 -22.91 7.27 35.25
CA HIS A 42 -22.72 8.64 34.75
C HIS A 42 -22.93 8.75 33.23
N GLY A 43 -23.58 7.76 32.61
CA GLY A 43 -24.08 7.86 31.23
C GLY A 43 -23.15 7.34 30.15
N PHE A 44 -22.01 6.71 30.48
CA PHE A 44 -21.22 5.97 29.49
C PHE A 44 -21.81 4.57 29.33
N THR A 45 -22.62 4.36 28.29
CA THR A 45 -23.44 3.15 28.13
C THR A 45 -22.63 1.91 27.73
N GLU A 46 -23.20 0.72 27.93
CA GLU A 46 -22.59 -0.53 27.42
C GLU A 46 -22.45 -0.54 25.89
N ALA A 47 -23.38 0.12 25.19
CA ALA A 47 -23.30 0.28 23.74
C ALA A 47 -22.03 1.06 23.32
N LYS A 48 -21.69 2.15 24.04
CA LYS A 48 -20.45 2.91 23.79
C LYS A 48 -19.19 2.08 24.06
N PHE A 49 -19.22 1.22 25.09
CA PHE A 49 -18.13 0.27 25.35
C PHE A 49 -17.95 -0.73 24.20
N ALA A 50 -19.05 -1.38 23.80
CA ALA A 50 -19.03 -2.35 22.71
C ALA A 50 -18.57 -1.72 21.39
N GLU A 51 -19.02 -0.50 21.10
CA GLU A 51 -18.62 0.25 19.92
C GLU A 51 -17.11 0.58 19.93
N LEU A 52 -16.57 1.03 21.07
CA LEU A 52 -15.14 1.32 21.21
C LEU A 52 -14.27 0.08 20.95
N VAL A 53 -14.67 -1.08 21.49
CA VAL A 53 -13.97 -2.36 21.27
C VAL A 53 -14.06 -2.80 19.81
N ALA A 54 -15.25 -2.72 19.20
CA ALA A 54 -15.47 -3.10 17.81
C ALA A 54 -14.68 -2.21 16.84
N LEU A 55 -14.65 -0.90 17.08
CA LEU A 55 -13.86 0.04 16.27
C LEU A 55 -12.36 -0.19 16.42
N LEU A 56 -11.87 -0.51 17.61
CA LEU A 56 -10.46 -0.88 17.81
C LEU A 56 -10.10 -2.13 17.00
N ALA A 57 -10.94 -3.18 17.05
CA ALA A 57 -10.74 -4.39 16.25
C ALA A 57 -10.79 -4.13 14.74
N SER A 58 -11.66 -3.20 14.29
CA SER A 58 -11.72 -2.78 12.89
C SER A 58 -10.43 -2.06 12.45
N ILE A 59 -9.91 -1.13 13.27
CA ILE A 59 -8.65 -0.43 12.98
C ILE A 59 -7.47 -1.42 12.93
N THR A 60 -7.37 -2.35 13.88
CA THR A 60 -6.28 -3.34 13.89
C THR A 60 -6.38 -4.33 12.73
N SER A 61 -7.58 -4.74 12.33
CA SER A 61 -7.81 -5.56 11.13
C SER A 61 -7.41 -4.82 9.84
N LEU A 62 -7.77 -3.55 9.71
CA LEU A 62 -7.37 -2.70 8.59
C LEU A 62 -5.85 -2.49 8.55
N LEU A 63 -5.18 -2.42 9.70
CA LEU A 63 -3.71 -2.34 9.80
C LEU A 63 -3.02 -3.65 9.43
N GLY A 64 -3.51 -4.80 9.91
CA GLY A 64 -3.00 -6.12 9.53
C GLY A 64 -3.13 -6.34 8.02
N SER A 65 -4.28 -5.95 7.46
CA SER A 65 -4.50 -5.93 6.01
C SER A 65 -3.53 -4.99 5.28
N ARG A 66 -3.22 -3.81 5.86
CA ARG A 66 -2.27 -2.85 5.27
C ARG A 66 -0.82 -3.32 5.33
N GLN A 67 -0.35 -3.91 6.41
CA GLN A 67 1.01 -4.46 6.45
C GLN A 67 1.19 -5.61 5.45
N GLY A 68 0.17 -6.46 5.30
CA GLY A 68 0.09 -7.44 4.22
C GLY A 68 0.15 -6.77 2.84
N LEU A 69 -0.69 -5.76 2.59
CA LEU A 69 -0.76 -5.05 1.30
C LEU A 69 0.49 -4.24 0.96
N TRP A 70 1.22 -3.68 1.93
CA TRP A 70 2.48 -2.96 1.67
C TRP A 70 3.64 -3.93 1.43
N GLY A 71 3.67 -5.05 2.15
CA GLY A 71 4.59 -6.15 1.88
C GLY A 71 4.37 -6.76 0.49
N THR A 72 3.11 -7.01 0.12
CA THR A 72 2.74 -7.53 -1.21
C THR A 72 2.88 -6.46 -2.29
N ALA A 73 2.56 -5.19 -2.06
CA ALA A 73 2.75 -4.12 -3.05
C ALA A 73 4.23 -3.84 -3.31
N THR A 74 5.08 -3.83 -2.27
CA THR A 74 6.54 -3.66 -2.44
C THR A 74 7.15 -4.88 -3.13
N GLY A 75 6.70 -6.09 -2.78
CA GLY A 75 7.09 -7.33 -3.47
C GLY A 75 6.61 -7.38 -4.92
N ALA A 76 5.37 -6.98 -5.19
CA ALA A 76 4.78 -6.91 -6.52
C ALA A 76 5.44 -5.82 -7.38
N THR A 77 5.86 -4.69 -6.80
CA THR A 77 6.62 -3.64 -7.52
C THR A 77 7.99 -4.12 -7.94
N ARG A 78 8.70 -4.87 -7.08
CA ARG A 78 10.01 -5.46 -7.44
C ARG A 78 9.86 -6.59 -8.45
N SER A 79 8.84 -7.44 -8.30
CA SER A 79 8.53 -8.53 -9.22
C SER A 79 8.14 -7.98 -10.61
N GLU A 80 7.27 -6.98 -10.67
CA GLU A 80 6.89 -6.31 -11.91
C GLU A 80 8.11 -5.68 -12.59
N ALA A 81 8.95 -4.93 -11.87
CA ALA A 81 10.16 -4.33 -12.44
C ALA A 81 11.12 -5.39 -13.02
N SER A 82 11.29 -6.52 -12.33
CA SER A 82 12.10 -7.64 -12.82
C SER A 82 11.49 -8.31 -14.05
N LEU A 83 10.18 -8.54 -14.06
CA LEU A 83 9.46 -9.16 -15.18
C LEU A 83 9.40 -8.22 -16.39
N PHE A 84 9.27 -6.92 -16.15
CA PHE A 84 9.30 -5.87 -17.16
C PHE A 84 10.67 -5.83 -17.85
N GLN A 85 11.76 -5.90 -17.08
CA GLN A 85 13.10 -5.96 -17.64
C GLN A 85 13.35 -7.28 -18.37
N ALA A 86 12.95 -8.42 -17.79
CA ALA A 86 13.08 -9.73 -18.43
C ALA A 86 12.34 -9.80 -19.79
N LEU A 87 11.13 -9.25 -19.88
CA LEU A 87 10.39 -9.19 -21.15
C LEU A 87 11.07 -8.28 -22.18
N LYS A 88 11.70 -7.17 -21.74
CA LYS A 88 12.53 -6.33 -22.64
C LYS A 88 13.78 -7.05 -23.14
N ASP A 89 14.45 -7.79 -22.27
CA ASP A 89 15.64 -8.56 -22.62
C ASP A 89 15.28 -9.69 -23.60
N HIS A 90 14.11 -10.33 -23.40
CA HIS A 90 13.55 -11.28 -24.35
C HIS A 90 13.32 -10.66 -25.75
N PHE A 91 12.69 -9.48 -25.83
CA PHE A 91 12.56 -8.76 -27.11
C PHE A 91 13.90 -8.35 -27.72
N PHE A 92 14.88 -7.98 -26.89
CA PHE A 92 16.22 -7.67 -27.37
C PHE A 92 16.89 -8.90 -28.00
N ARG A 93 16.80 -10.07 -27.35
CA ARG A 93 17.29 -11.35 -27.89
C ARG A 93 16.59 -11.69 -29.21
N LEU A 94 15.27 -11.55 -29.29
CA LEU A 94 14.51 -11.75 -30.53
C LEU A 94 14.97 -10.80 -31.65
N ASN A 95 15.20 -9.52 -31.37
CA ASN A 95 15.69 -8.56 -32.37
C ASN A 95 17.09 -8.90 -32.91
N LEU A 96 17.96 -9.50 -32.10
CA LEU A 96 19.29 -9.90 -32.55
C LEU A 96 19.24 -11.14 -33.44
N VAL A 97 18.38 -12.09 -33.11
CA VAL A 97 18.35 -13.41 -33.75
C VAL A 97 17.40 -13.45 -34.96
N ALA A 98 16.28 -12.74 -34.92
CA ALA A 98 15.28 -12.76 -35.99
C ALA A 98 15.85 -12.40 -37.37
N PRO A 99 16.74 -11.41 -37.55
CA PRO A 99 17.34 -11.11 -38.85
C PRO A 99 18.20 -12.25 -39.42
N ILE A 100 18.75 -13.12 -38.56
CA ILE A 100 19.53 -14.29 -38.97
C ILE A 100 18.57 -15.36 -39.50
N VAL A 101 17.58 -15.71 -38.69
CA VAL A 101 16.56 -16.74 -39.01
C VAL A 101 15.72 -16.35 -40.25
N ILE A 102 15.32 -15.08 -40.37
CA ILE A 102 14.53 -14.58 -41.50
C ILE A 102 15.34 -14.64 -42.81
N ARG A 103 16.67 -14.41 -42.75
CA ARG A 103 17.54 -14.51 -43.93
C ARG A 103 17.66 -15.93 -44.44
N GLU A 104 17.70 -16.90 -43.53
CA GLU A 104 17.83 -18.33 -43.83
C GLU A 104 16.51 -18.93 -44.34
N LEU A 105 15.39 -18.62 -43.69
CA LEU A 105 14.09 -19.25 -43.98
C LEU A 105 13.22 -18.48 -44.98
N LYS A 106 13.46 -17.19 -45.16
CA LYS A 106 12.64 -16.27 -45.98
C LYS A 106 11.13 -16.43 -45.75
N PRO A 107 10.65 -16.34 -44.48
CA PRO A 107 9.24 -16.44 -44.17
C PRO A 107 8.44 -15.31 -44.85
N LYS A 108 7.26 -15.62 -45.37
CA LYS A 108 6.39 -14.61 -46.01
C LYS A 108 5.82 -13.66 -44.95
N GLY A 109 5.94 -12.36 -45.17
CA GLY A 109 5.28 -11.32 -44.38
C GLY A 109 5.94 -11.00 -43.03
N ILE A 110 7.14 -11.49 -42.75
CA ILE A 110 7.88 -11.18 -41.52
C ILE A 110 9.11 -10.33 -41.86
N GLU A 111 9.09 -9.07 -41.43
CA GLU A 111 10.23 -8.16 -41.54
C GLU A 111 11.19 -8.31 -40.35
N SER A 112 12.48 -8.04 -40.58
CA SER A 112 13.52 -8.19 -39.54
C SER A 112 13.37 -7.25 -38.34
N ASN A 113 12.54 -6.21 -38.45
CA ASN A 113 12.26 -5.22 -37.40
C ASN A 113 10.98 -5.53 -36.60
N CYS A 114 10.28 -6.64 -36.87
CA CYS A 114 8.97 -6.92 -36.26
C CYS A 114 8.99 -7.04 -34.73
N PHE A 115 10.17 -7.28 -34.12
CA PHE A 115 10.36 -7.36 -32.67
C PHE A 115 10.88 -6.06 -32.04
N SER A 116 11.05 -4.99 -32.82
CA SER A 116 11.68 -3.76 -32.34
C SER A 116 10.77 -2.99 -31.38
N VAL A 117 11.25 -2.81 -30.15
CA VAL A 117 10.55 -2.06 -29.11
C VAL A 117 10.89 -0.57 -29.22
N ASP A 118 9.90 0.25 -29.63
CA ASP A 118 10.03 1.71 -29.65
C ASP A 118 10.38 2.25 -28.24
N LYS A 119 11.18 3.31 -28.18
CA LYS A 119 11.62 3.96 -26.93
C LYS A 119 10.44 4.33 -26.02
N ARG A 120 9.28 4.67 -26.60
CA ARG A 120 8.04 5.01 -25.87
C ARG A 120 7.31 3.80 -25.25
N VAL A 121 7.60 2.59 -25.71
CA VAL A 121 7.08 1.33 -25.16
C VAL A 121 7.93 0.88 -23.96
N ARG A 122 9.22 1.25 -23.93
CA ARG A 122 10.19 0.85 -22.90
C ARG A 122 9.93 1.40 -21.48
N SER A 123 8.94 2.26 -21.30
CA SER A 123 8.64 2.94 -20.02
C SER A 123 7.23 2.66 -19.48
N SER A 124 6.45 1.76 -20.08
CA SER A 124 5.08 1.47 -19.64
C SER A 124 4.73 -0.01 -19.76
N THR A 125 4.33 -0.63 -18.64
CA THR A 125 3.93 -2.05 -18.56
C THR A 125 2.81 -2.39 -19.53
N LYS A 126 1.76 -1.56 -19.59
CA LYS A 126 0.65 -1.71 -20.55
C LYS A 126 1.14 -1.75 -22.01
N LYS A 127 1.97 -0.78 -22.41
CA LYS A 127 2.47 -0.72 -23.79
C LYS A 127 3.37 -1.90 -24.13
N LEU A 128 4.11 -2.42 -23.16
CA LEU A 128 4.98 -3.58 -23.34
C LEU A 128 4.15 -4.87 -23.51
N LEU A 129 3.06 -5.03 -22.75
CA LEU A 129 2.10 -6.11 -22.94
C LEU A 129 1.39 -6.02 -24.31
N ASP A 130 0.95 -4.83 -24.72
CA ASP A 130 0.35 -4.62 -26.06
C ASP A 130 1.35 -4.92 -27.19
N HIS A 131 2.64 -4.69 -26.95
CA HIS A 131 3.68 -5.09 -27.90
C HIS A 131 3.85 -6.60 -27.91
N ALA A 132 3.88 -7.26 -26.75
CA ALA A 132 3.96 -8.71 -26.65
C ALA A 132 2.81 -9.43 -27.34
N ASP A 133 1.59 -8.90 -27.24
CA ASP A 133 0.43 -9.47 -27.91
C ASP A 133 0.54 -9.32 -29.44
N ARG A 134 0.98 -8.17 -29.93
CA ARG A 134 1.18 -7.93 -31.37
C ARG A 134 2.28 -8.77 -31.99
N THR A 135 3.37 -9.02 -31.26
CA THR A 135 4.51 -9.76 -31.78
C THR A 135 4.38 -11.27 -31.66
N ARG A 136 3.40 -11.76 -30.89
CA ARG A 136 3.24 -13.18 -30.57
C ARG A 136 3.14 -14.05 -31.82
N GLU A 137 2.37 -13.63 -32.81
CA GLU A 137 2.18 -14.38 -34.07
C GLU A 137 3.50 -14.60 -34.83
N PHE A 138 4.42 -13.63 -34.76
CA PHE A 138 5.76 -13.75 -35.35
C PHE A 138 6.65 -14.70 -34.54
N VAL A 139 6.55 -14.69 -33.21
CA VAL A 139 7.28 -15.65 -32.36
C VAL A 139 6.79 -17.07 -32.63
N VAL A 140 5.48 -17.28 -32.80
CA VAL A 140 4.91 -18.59 -33.18
C VAL A 140 5.50 -19.08 -34.50
N ALA A 141 5.54 -18.22 -35.52
CA ALA A 141 6.04 -18.57 -36.84
C ALA A 141 7.55 -18.89 -36.85
N LEU A 142 8.31 -18.37 -35.89
CA LEU A 142 9.75 -18.51 -35.79
C LEU A 142 10.20 -19.43 -34.63
N ASP A 143 9.29 -20.05 -33.89
CA ASP A 143 9.65 -20.74 -32.64
C ASP A 143 10.64 -21.89 -32.86
N GLU A 144 10.34 -22.79 -33.80
CA GLU A 144 11.20 -23.94 -34.12
C GLU A 144 12.63 -23.52 -34.51
N PRO A 145 12.83 -22.60 -35.47
CA PRO A 145 14.19 -22.18 -35.83
C PRO A 145 14.86 -21.28 -34.78
N LEU A 146 14.11 -20.65 -33.88
CA LEU A 146 14.69 -19.87 -32.77
C LEU A 146 15.30 -20.77 -31.68
N LYS A 147 14.88 -22.03 -31.54
CA LYS A 147 15.37 -22.94 -30.49
C LYS A 147 16.90 -23.03 -30.41
N ALA A 148 17.61 -23.02 -31.54
CA ALA A 148 19.07 -23.08 -31.58
C ALA A 148 19.74 -21.90 -30.85
N TYR A 149 19.06 -20.75 -30.81
CA TYR A 149 19.54 -19.52 -30.18
C TYR A 149 18.94 -19.28 -28.79
N PHE A 150 18.03 -20.16 -28.36
CA PHE A 150 17.36 -20.18 -27.06
C PHE A 150 17.73 -21.45 -26.27
N ASP A 151 18.93 -21.98 -26.47
CA ASP A 151 19.48 -23.11 -25.71
C ASP A 151 18.60 -24.38 -25.81
N GLY A 152 17.95 -24.57 -26.97
CA GLY A 152 17.01 -25.67 -27.23
C GLY A 152 15.61 -25.43 -26.66
N GLN A 153 15.35 -24.31 -26.01
CA GLN A 153 14.05 -23.94 -25.44
C GLN A 153 13.17 -23.20 -26.45
N SER A 154 11.86 -23.30 -26.26
CA SER A 154 10.87 -22.57 -27.07
C SER A 154 10.85 -21.10 -26.66
N ALA A 155 11.14 -20.23 -27.63
CA ALA A 155 11.05 -18.78 -27.45
C ALA A 155 9.59 -18.36 -27.21
N LEU A 156 8.63 -19.06 -27.83
CA LEU A 156 7.20 -18.86 -27.61
C LEU A 156 6.78 -19.17 -26.17
N ALA A 157 7.27 -20.27 -25.60
CA ALA A 157 6.98 -20.63 -24.22
C ALA A 157 7.54 -19.60 -23.23
N GLU A 158 8.75 -19.07 -23.48
CA GLU A 158 9.32 -17.99 -22.68
C GLU A 158 8.51 -16.69 -22.80
N HIS A 159 8.10 -16.34 -24.03
CA HIS A 159 7.27 -15.16 -24.32
C HIS A 159 5.94 -15.19 -23.56
N ASP A 160 5.18 -16.28 -23.70
CA ASP A 160 3.86 -16.43 -23.07
C ASP A 160 3.97 -16.43 -21.54
N ARG A 161 5.02 -17.04 -20.99
CA ARG A 161 5.31 -17.04 -19.55
C ARG A 161 5.56 -15.64 -19.02
N LEU A 162 6.46 -14.88 -19.67
CA LEU A 162 6.83 -13.52 -19.25
C LEU A 162 5.67 -12.55 -19.38
N ARG A 163 4.91 -12.63 -20.48
CA ARG A 163 3.70 -11.82 -20.72
C ARG A 163 2.64 -12.07 -19.65
N THR A 164 2.36 -13.34 -19.34
CA THR A 164 1.35 -13.71 -18.32
C THR A 164 1.78 -13.24 -16.93
N ALA A 165 3.03 -13.50 -16.54
CA ALA A 165 3.55 -13.09 -15.24
C ALA A 165 3.54 -11.55 -15.07
N LEU A 166 3.89 -10.80 -16.12
CA LEU A 166 3.85 -9.34 -16.09
C LEU A 166 2.42 -8.80 -16.01
N PHE A 167 1.47 -9.41 -16.71
CA PHE A 167 0.05 -9.04 -16.65
C PHE A 167 -0.53 -9.26 -15.25
N GLU A 168 -0.25 -10.40 -14.63
CA GLU A 168 -0.70 -10.71 -13.25
C GLU A 168 -0.09 -9.75 -12.23
N ALA A 169 1.20 -9.42 -12.36
CA ALA A 169 1.87 -8.46 -11.49
C ALA A 169 1.29 -7.03 -11.63
N ASN A 170 0.96 -6.60 -12.86
CA ASN A 170 0.34 -5.31 -13.12
C ASN A 170 -1.11 -5.25 -12.60
N SER A 171 -1.91 -6.30 -12.81
CA SER A 171 -3.30 -6.36 -12.33
C SER A 171 -3.37 -6.31 -10.81
N THR A 172 -2.46 -7.01 -10.11
CA THR A 172 -2.35 -6.97 -8.65
C THR A 172 -2.06 -5.57 -8.12
N GLN A 173 -1.30 -4.74 -8.86
CA GLN A 173 -1.03 -3.36 -8.47
C GLN A 173 -2.21 -2.42 -8.70
N GLU A 174 -2.91 -2.57 -9.83
CA GLU A 174 -4.07 -1.73 -10.14
C GLU A 174 -5.23 -2.02 -9.16
N ASP A 175 -5.48 -3.29 -8.83
CA ASP A 175 -6.44 -3.68 -7.79
C ASP A 175 -6.07 -3.11 -6.41
N ALA A 176 -4.77 -3.11 -6.06
CA ALA A 176 -4.29 -2.52 -4.82
C ALA A 176 -4.42 -0.98 -4.80
N ARG A 177 -4.34 -0.31 -5.96
CA ARG A 177 -4.48 1.15 -6.10
C ARG A 177 -5.93 1.60 -6.03
N GLU A 178 -6.85 0.92 -6.71
CA GLU A 178 -8.29 1.26 -6.69
C GLU A 178 -8.91 1.10 -5.29
N VAL A 179 -8.43 0.14 -4.50
CA VAL A 179 -8.92 -0.14 -3.15
C VAL A 179 -8.36 0.82 -2.07
N SER A 180 -7.34 1.62 -2.42
CA SER A 180 -6.57 2.45 -1.48
C SER A 180 -7.31 3.68 -0.92
N PRO A 181 -8.09 4.46 -1.70
CA PRO A 181 -8.74 5.68 -1.19
C PRO A 181 -9.88 5.38 -0.23
N GLU A 182 -10.79 4.46 -0.58
CA GLU A 182 -11.96 4.14 0.25
C GLU A 182 -11.56 3.53 1.59
N LYS A 183 -10.65 2.55 1.58
CA LYS A 183 -10.12 1.96 2.82
C LYS A 183 -9.34 2.96 3.67
N THR A 184 -8.75 3.99 3.06
CA THR A 184 -8.10 5.10 3.81
C THR A 184 -9.13 5.99 4.49
N THR A 185 -10.19 6.37 3.78
CA THR A 185 -11.29 7.13 4.36
C THR A 185 -11.96 6.35 5.48
N ASP A 186 -12.22 5.05 5.31
CA ASP A 186 -12.84 4.23 6.34
C ASP A 186 -11.96 4.06 7.59
N LEU A 187 -10.65 3.89 7.41
CA LEU A 187 -9.70 3.89 8.52
C LEU A 187 -9.73 5.22 9.29
N ASN A 188 -9.75 6.34 8.56
CA ASN A 188 -9.78 7.67 9.18
C ASN A 188 -11.11 7.93 9.89
N VAL A 189 -12.24 7.49 9.33
CA VAL A 189 -13.55 7.57 10.00
C VAL A 189 -13.56 6.74 11.28
N ALA A 190 -13.07 5.49 11.23
CA ALA A 190 -13.00 4.63 12.41
C ALA A 190 -12.13 5.25 13.51
N LYS A 191 -10.97 5.80 13.16
CA LYS A 191 -10.11 6.56 14.10
C LYS A 191 -10.84 7.76 14.69
N GLY A 192 -11.54 8.54 13.86
CA GLY A 192 -12.33 9.69 14.30
C GLY A 192 -13.36 9.32 15.38
N ARG A 193 -14.08 8.22 15.17
CA ARG A 193 -15.09 7.70 16.11
C ARG A 193 -14.47 7.21 17.42
N VAL A 194 -13.38 6.45 17.35
CA VAL A 194 -12.63 6.02 18.54
C VAL A 194 -12.20 7.23 19.38
N LEU A 195 -11.71 8.29 18.75
CA LEU A 195 -11.26 9.49 19.45
C LEU A 195 -12.40 10.21 20.17
N GLU A 196 -13.63 10.15 19.65
CA GLU A 196 -14.83 10.70 20.27
C GLU A 196 -15.30 9.89 21.45
N LEU A 197 -15.35 8.57 21.32
CA LEU A 197 -15.68 7.70 22.43
C LEU A 197 -14.67 7.86 23.58
N ILE A 198 -13.39 8.05 23.28
CA ILE A 198 -12.37 8.35 24.30
C ILE A 198 -12.58 9.76 24.89
N ASP A 199 -12.96 10.77 24.11
CA ASP A 199 -13.30 12.11 24.64
C ASP A 199 -14.47 12.03 25.62
N ASP A 200 -15.54 11.34 25.22
CA ASP A 200 -16.74 11.13 26.03
C ASP A 200 -16.42 10.38 27.31
N MET A 201 -15.72 9.24 27.20
CA MET A 201 -15.32 8.45 28.36
C MET A 201 -14.44 9.26 29.31
N ASN A 202 -13.52 10.07 28.78
CA ASN A 202 -12.65 10.89 29.63
C ASN A 202 -13.42 12.00 30.35
N ARG A 203 -14.36 12.66 29.67
CA ARG A 203 -15.23 13.68 30.28
C ARG A 203 -16.10 13.08 31.38
N ILE A 204 -16.74 11.95 31.08
CA ILE A 204 -17.61 11.24 32.04
C ILE A 204 -16.79 10.71 33.22
N GLY A 205 -15.62 10.13 32.97
CA GLY A 205 -14.73 9.66 34.03
C GLY A 205 -14.26 10.77 34.96
N ARG A 206 -13.85 11.93 34.43
CA ARG A 206 -13.48 13.08 35.26
C ARG A 206 -14.64 13.60 36.09
N LEU A 207 -15.85 13.65 35.52
CA LEU A 207 -17.04 14.05 36.25
C LEU A 207 -17.38 13.04 37.36
N ALA A 208 -17.33 11.75 37.05
CA ALA A 208 -17.68 10.66 37.95
C ALA A 208 -16.72 10.52 39.16
N PHE A 209 -15.49 11.02 39.03
CA PHE A 209 -14.43 10.96 40.04
C PHE A 209 -13.90 12.34 40.42
N MET A 210 -14.74 13.38 40.35
CA MET A 210 -14.33 14.76 40.64
C MET A 210 -13.69 14.92 42.04
N ASP A 211 -14.17 14.15 43.02
CA ASP A 211 -13.65 14.16 44.40
C ASP A 211 -12.41 13.27 44.60
N ASN A 212 -11.97 12.55 43.56
CA ASN A 212 -10.79 11.68 43.58
C ASN A 212 -9.86 12.02 42.40
N ALA A 213 -8.97 12.98 42.64
CA ALA A 213 -8.03 13.50 41.64
C ALA A 213 -7.12 12.41 41.04
N GLU A 214 -6.74 11.39 41.83
CA GLU A 214 -5.90 10.29 41.33
C GLU A 214 -6.63 9.47 40.26
N ILE A 215 -7.91 9.15 40.48
CA ILE A 215 -8.71 8.39 39.52
C ILE A 215 -9.11 9.28 38.34
N ALA A 216 -9.54 10.51 38.59
CA ALA A 216 -9.87 11.47 37.52
C ALA A 216 -8.69 11.72 36.58
N GLY A 217 -7.45 11.74 37.12
CA GLY A 217 -6.22 11.89 36.34
C GLY A 217 -5.97 10.77 35.33
N ARG A 218 -6.51 9.55 35.56
CA ARG A 218 -6.36 8.40 34.64
C ARG A 218 -7.16 8.55 33.34
N PHE A 219 -8.19 9.40 33.36
CA PHE A 219 -9.02 9.74 32.19
C PHE A 219 -8.38 10.86 31.38
N ASN A 220 -7.35 10.54 30.60
CA ASN A 220 -6.57 11.50 29.82
C ASN A 220 -6.23 10.98 28.39
N LYS A 221 -5.51 11.80 27.62
CA LYS A 221 -5.08 11.51 26.24
C LYS A 221 -3.56 11.61 26.06
N ASP A 222 -2.80 11.33 27.12
CA ASP A 222 -1.37 11.62 27.15
C ASP A 222 -0.57 10.72 26.19
N ILE A 223 -1.05 9.51 25.90
CA ILE A 223 -0.46 8.63 24.90
C ILE A 223 -0.57 9.27 23.50
N LEU A 224 -1.73 9.83 23.14
CA LEU A 224 -1.90 10.55 21.87
C LEU A 224 -0.99 11.77 21.76
N LEU A 225 -0.87 12.56 22.84
CA LEU A 225 -0.02 13.74 22.86
C LEU A 225 1.47 13.37 22.68
N ARG A 226 1.93 12.30 23.34
CA ARG A 226 3.29 11.78 23.17
C ARG A 226 3.51 11.25 21.75
N ALA A 227 2.56 10.50 21.20
CA ALA A 227 2.63 9.99 19.84
C ALA A 227 2.73 11.11 18.78
N ARG A 228 1.96 12.20 18.93
CA ARG A 228 2.08 13.38 18.05
C ARG A 228 3.47 14.03 18.12
N ARG A 229 4.03 14.18 19.33
CA ARG A 229 5.38 14.76 19.52
C ARG A 229 6.46 13.90 18.85
N ALA A 230 6.39 12.59 19.02
CA ALA A 230 7.31 11.65 18.37
C ALA A 230 7.21 11.74 16.83
N HIS A 231 6.00 11.79 16.28
CA HIS A 231 5.77 11.89 14.84
C HIS A 231 6.30 13.21 14.25
N ARG A 232 6.11 14.34 14.94
CA ARG A 232 6.66 15.64 14.52
C ARG A 232 8.20 15.65 14.51
N LYS A 233 8.83 15.05 15.52
CA LYS A 233 10.30 14.96 15.62
C LYS A 233 10.89 14.14 14.46
N ALA A 234 10.27 13.01 14.12
CA ALA A 234 10.70 12.16 13.01
C ALA A 234 10.53 12.82 11.62
N GLY A 235 9.54 13.71 11.44
CA GLY A 235 9.39 14.51 10.22
C GLY A 235 10.47 15.59 10.09
N SER A 236 10.84 16.24 11.20
CA SER A 236 11.85 17.31 11.20
C SER A 236 13.27 16.80 10.91
N SER A 237 13.62 15.59 11.35
CA SER A 237 14.96 15.02 11.14
C SER A 237 15.23 14.57 9.71
N LYS A 238 14.21 14.48 8.85
CA LYS A 238 14.37 14.16 7.41
C LYS A 238 14.72 15.36 6.55
N THR A 239 14.52 16.59 7.04
CA THR A 239 14.71 17.82 6.25
C THR A 239 16.05 18.50 6.51
N SER A 240 16.80 18.06 7.53
CA SER A 240 18.03 18.73 7.99
C SER A 240 19.34 18.08 7.50
N ASN A 241 19.32 17.22 6.48
CA ASN A 241 20.51 16.46 6.05
C ASN A 241 21.00 16.78 4.62
N GLU A 242 20.58 17.88 3.99
CA GLU A 242 20.97 18.22 2.60
C GLU A 242 21.68 19.59 2.42
N THR A 243 22.11 20.27 3.47
CA THR A 243 22.96 21.47 3.30
C THR A 243 24.06 21.50 4.34
N GLY A 244 25.20 20.94 3.97
CA GLY A 244 26.46 21.01 4.70
C GLY A 244 27.62 20.90 3.72
N GLU A 245 27.79 21.91 2.87
CA GLU A 245 29.07 22.13 2.19
C GLU A 245 30.13 22.50 3.23
N PRO A 246 31.27 21.80 3.31
CA PRO A 246 32.40 22.26 4.09
C PRO A 246 33.20 23.28 3.26
N VAL A 247 33.28 24.51 3.78
CA VAL A 247 34.22 25.54 3.32
C VAL A 247 35.64 25.10 3.72
N GLU A 248 36.51 24.90 2.74
CA GLU A 248 37.95 24.70 2.96
C GLU A 248 38.59 25.98 3.56
N PRO A 249 39.42 25.87 4.60
CA PRO A 249 40.27 26.96 5.02
C PRO A 249 41.58 26.98 4.20
N GLN A 250 41.96 28.19 3.78
CA GLN A 250 43.23 28.55 3.14
C GLN A 250 44.43 28.37 4.07
#